data_AF-A0A1V5XVB2-F1
#
_entry.id   AF-A0A1V5XVB2-F1
#
_cell.length_a   1.000
_cell.length_b   1.000
_cell.length_c   1.000
_cell.angle_alpha   90.00
_cell.angle_beta   90.00
_cell.angle_gamma   90.00
#
_symmetry.space_group_name_H-M   'P 1'
#
loop_
_entity.id
_entity.type
_entity.pdbx_description
1 polymer ?
#
loop_
_entity_poly.entity_id
_entity_poly.type
_entity_poly.pdbx_seq_one_letter_code
_entity_poly.pdbx_strand_id
1 'polypeptide(L)'
;MPIVSADLKEYKSSNANSDGGGISATEVVDNTDNNLFTDITGDEASAGGTEYRKVFRKNNHGSLSWQNVVSWLQSQPTNSALSFGFGVDHADDTDGAQGNMSAFSANAVVAVASDGADTRQVTIVGEDASGNRQTETLTLNGTTEVVGALTFSKLYGAYVNSLSGSRSITIRQGSGGTSRGVIGINKKVSFIWYGKRYSGGSLVNAEGGDMASKVAGLKHGDIASAGNFGLWYRLTWPASAGAVTATTTQVKSEGDTAA
;
A
#
# COMPACT_ATOMS: atom_id res chain seq x y z
N MET A 1 4.38 -5.45 -30.56
CA MET A 1 5.01 -6.51 -29.75
C MET A 1 4.22 -6.57 -28.45
N PRO A 2 3.76 -7.75 -28.01
CA PRO A 2 3.06 -7.85 -26.73
C PRO A 2 4.00 -7.52 -25.57
N ILE A 3 3.43 -7.07 -24.45
CA ILE A 3 4.18 -6.96 -23.19
C ILE A 3 4.65 -8.37 -22.79
N VAL A 4 5.94 -8.50 -22.49
CA VAL A 4 6.55 -9.73 -21.97
C VAL A 4 7.03 -9.52 -20.53
N SER A 5 7.34 -10.60 -19.82
CA SER A 5 7.79 -10.52 -18.42
C SER A 5 9.03 -9.63 -18.24
N ALA A 6 9.95 -9.60 -19.21
CA ALA A 6 11.14 -8.75 -19.17
C ALA A 6 10.84 -7.24 -19.19
N ASP A 7 9.64 -6.84 -19.62
CA ASP A 7 9.20 -5.45 -19.59
C ASP A 7 8.67 -5.02 -18.21
N LEU A 8 8.29 -5.97 -17.36
CA LEU A 8 7.67 -5.68 -16.07
C LEU A 8 8.68 -5.93 -14.95
N LYS A 9 9.16 -4.85 -14.35
CA LYS A 9 10.26 -4.91 -13.39
C LYS A 9 9.88 -4.32 -12.04
N GLU A 10 10.45 -4.88 -10.97
CA GLU A 10 10.32 -4.36 -9.62
C GLU A 10 11.57 -3.53 -9.25
N TYR A 11 11.37 -2.38 -8.62
CA TYR A 11 12.41 -1.44 -8.22
C TYR A 11 12.27 -1.09 -6.75
N LYS A 12 13.41 -0.85 -6.10
CA LYS A 12 13.47 -0.33 -4.74
C LYS A 12 12.91 1.09 -4.70
N SER A 13 12.29 1.46 -3.59
CA SER A 13 12.13 2.88 -3.21
C SER A 13 13.48 3.55 -2.93
N SER A 14 13.50 4.89 -2.97
CA SER A 14 14.71 5.71 -2.98
C SER A 14 15.49 5.77 -1.67
N ASN A 15 14.87 5.42 -0.53
CA ASN A 15 15.60 5.34 0.72
C ASN A 15 16.58 4.15 0.72
N ALA A 16 17.65 4.26 1.53
CA ALA A 16 18.75 3.30 1.53
C ALA A 16 18.31 1.85 1.73
N ASN A 17 17.39 1.60 2.66
CA ASN A 17 16.87 0.27 2.95
C ASN A 17 15.63 -0.08 2.13
N SER A 18 15.26 0.75 1.15
CA SER A 18 13.97 0.67 0.48
C SER A 18 12.78 0.76 1.45
N ASP A 19 12.91 1.54 2.52
CA ASP A 19 11.88 1.74 3.55
C ASP A 19 11.03 2.99 3.29
N GLY A 20 10.99 3.48 2.05
CA GLY A 20 10.20 4.64 1.68
C GLY A 20 10.79 5.52 0.57
N GLY A 21 10.03 6.55 0.20
CA GLY A 21 10.37 7.52 -0.83
C GLY A 21 9.82 7.16 -2.21
N GLY A 22 10.27 7.88 -3.24
CA GLY A 22 9.88 7.63 -4.63
C GLY A 22 10.57 6.40 -5.22
N ILE A 23 10.28 6.08 -6.48
CA ILE A 23 10.97 5.00 -7.20
C ILE A 23 12.47 5.31 -7.37
N SER A 24 13.32 4.29 -7.20
CA SER A 24 14.75 4.35 -7.53
C SER A 24 15.06 3.67 -8.87
N ALA A 25 16.30 3.80 -9.34
CA ALA A 25 16.80 3.04 -10.48
C ALA A 25 17.30 1.63 -10.10
N THR A 26 17.28 1.26 -8.82
CA THR A 26 17.78 -0.03 -8.34
C THR A 26 16.71 -1.10 -8.45
N GLU A 27 16.93 -2.07 -9.34
CA GLU A 27 16.03 -3.21 -9.55
C GLU A 27 16.06 -4.17 -8.35
N VAL A 28 14.89 -4.70 -7.99
CA VAL A 28 14.75 -5.87 -7.13
C VAL A 28 14.90 -7.11 -8.03
N VAL A 29 16.14 -7.54 -8.20
CA VAL A 29 16.50 -8.79 -8.90
C VAL A 29 15.95 -10.03 -8.20
N ASP A 30 15.27 -10.88 -8.96
CA ASP A 30 14.78 -12.18 -8.51
C ASP A 30 15.91 -13.11 -8.02
N ASN A 31 15.57 -14.02 -7.10
CA ASN A 31 16.48 -15.06 -6.60
C ASN A 31 17.81 -14.54 -6.02
N THR A 32 17.85 -13.25 -5.65
CA THR A 32 18.92 -12.65 -4.86
C THR A 32 18.48 -12.62 -3.42
N ASP A 33 19.25 -13.26 -2.56
CA ASP A 33 18.99 -13.26 -1.13
C ASP A 33 19.08 -11.85 -0.55
N ASN A 34 18.25 -11.57 0.45
CA ASN A 34 18.20 -10.29 1.16
C ASN A 34 18.04 -9.04 0.29
N ASN A 35 17.48 -9.19 -0.90
CA ASN A 35 17.39 -8.08 -1.83
C ASN A 35 16.38 -7.01 -1.38
N LEU A 36 15.35 -7.42 -0.63
CA LEU A 36 14.35 -6.50 -0.10
C LEU A 36 14.29 -6.51 1.43
N PHE A 37 14.07 -7.67 2.04
CA PHE A 37 14.11 -7.83 3.50
C PHE A 37 15.47 -8.39 3.92
N THR A 38 15.94 -8.03 5.10
CA THR A 38 17.12 -8.69 5.69
C THR A 38 16.72 -10.01 6.34
N ASP A 39 17.70 -10.88 6.59
CA ASP A 39 17.48 -12.08 7.40
C ASP A 39 17.00 -11.70 8.81
N ILE A 40 16.16 -12.56 9.39
CA ILE A 40 15.71 -12.42 10.77
C ILE A 40 16.70 -13.19 11.66
N THR A 41 17.50 -12.47 12.43
CA THR A 41 18.48 -13.07 13.36
C THR A 41 17.79 -13.80 14.51
N GLY A 42 18.51 -14.69 15.20
CA GLY A 42 17.96 -15.41 16.36
C GLY A 42 17.48 -14.48 17.49
N ASP A 43 18.17 -13.36 17.70
CA ASP A 43 17.81 -12.37 18.71
C ASP A 43 16.54 -11.60 18.30
N GLU A 44 16.43 -11.18 17.04
CA GLU A 44 15.23 -10.54 16.50
C GLU A 44 14.03 -11.50 16.50
N ALA A 45 14.25 -12.76 16.14
CA ALA A 45 13.22 -13.78 16.13
C ALA A 45 12.71 -14.06 17.56
N SER A 46 13.60 -14.04 18.55
CA SER A 46 13.26 -14.17 19.97
C SER A 46 12.43 -13.00 20.47
N ALA A 47 12.74 -11.76 20.04
CA ALA A 47 12.01 -10.56 20.43
C ALA A 47 10.67 -10.40 19.70
N GLY A 48 10.55 -10.93 18.48
CA GLY A 48 9.49 -10.54 17.56
C GLY A 48 9.78 -9.18 16.93
N GLY A 49 9.11 -8.87 15.83
CA GLY A 49 9.41 -7.62 15.14
C GLY A 49 8.53 -7.30 13.97
N THR A 50 8.80 -6.13 13.40
CA THR A 50 8.11 -5.60 12.23
C THR A 50 9.12 -4.87 11.38
N GLU A 51 9.11 -5.17 10.09
CA GLU A 51 9.95 -4.52 9.12
C GLU A 51 9.11 -4.01 7.94
N TYR A 52 9.40 -2.78 7.51
CA TYR A 52 8.73 -2.13 6.40
C TYR A 52 9.66 -1.98 5.21
N ARG A 53 9.11 -2.22 4.03
CA ARG A 53 9.75 -1.97 2.74
C ARG A 53 8.75 -1.38 1.76
N LYS A 54 9.23 -0.67 0.76
CA LYS A 54 8.44 -0.09 -0.30
C LYS A 54 9.11 -0.36 -1.62
N VAL A 55 8.35 -0.95 -2.53
CA VAL A 55 8.79 -1.28 -3.88
C VAL A 55 7.89 -0.64 -4.90
N PHE A 56 8.38 -0.58 -6.13
CA PHE A 56 7.64 -0.09 -7.27
C PHE A 56 7.66 -1.13 -8.37
N ARG A 57 6.51 -1.39 -8.98
CA ARG A 57 6.43 -2.19 -10.20
C ARG A 57 6.25 -1.26 -11.37
N LYS A 58 7.16 -1.33 -12.33
CA LYS A 58 7.25 -0.43 -13.47
C LYS A 58 7.02 -1.19 -14.75
N ASN A 59 6.21 -0.59 -15.62
CA ASN A 59 6.04 -1.02 -17.00
C ASN A 59 7.16 -0.36 -17.84
N ASN A 60 8.22 -1.12 -18.14
CA ASN A 60 9.32 -0.67 -18.99
C ASN A 60 9.03 -0.87 -20.49
N HIS A 61 7.85 -1.38 -20.87
CA HIS A 61 7.50 -1.52 -22.27
C HIS A 61 7.42 -0.13 -22.93
N GLY A 62 7.94 0.00 -24.16
CA GLY A 62 8.14 1.30 -24.79
C GLY A 62 6.88 2.04 -25.24
N SER A 63 5.75 1.34 -25.42
CA SER A 63 4.52 1.95 -25.96
C SER A 63 3.20 1.47 -25.35
N LEU A 64 3.05 0.16 -25.10
CA LEU A 64 1.83 -0.42 -24.52
C LEU A 64 1.67 -0.15 -23.02
N SER A 65 0.43 0.13 -22.62
CA SER A 65 0.00 0.15 -21.23
C SER A 65 -0.26 -1.27 -20.72
N TRP A 66 0.14 -1.53 -19.48
CA TRP A 66 -0.22 -2.75 -18.74
C TRP A 66 -1.58 -2.54 -18.09
N GLN A 67 -2.59 -3.27 -18.55
CA GLN A 67 -3.99 -2.95 -18.24
C GLN A 67 -4.50 -3.69 -17.01
N ASN A 68 -5.47 -3.09 -16.30
CA ASN A 68 -6.21 -3.73 -15.20
C ASN A 68 -5.32 -4.45 -14.18
N VAL A 69 -4.22 -3.81 -13.77
CA VAL A 69 -3.23 -4.45 -12.91
C VAL A 69 -3.80 -4.66 -11.51
N VAL A 70 -3.62 -5.88 -10.98
CA VAL A 70 -4.04 -6.27 -9.64
C VAL A 70 -2.88 -6.93 -8.91
N SER A 71 -2.73 -6.62 -7.61
CA SER A 71 -1.74 -7.27 -6.74
C SER A 71 -2.39 -8.08 -5.64
N TRP A 72 -1.86 -9.27 -5.36
CA TRP A 72 -2.38 -10.14 -4.32
C TRP A 72 -1.26 -10.92 -3.64
N LEU A 73 -1.55 -11.42 -2.45
CA LEU A 73 -0.64 -12.27 -1.71
C LEU A 73 -0.60 -13.66 -2.35
N GLN A 74 0.55 -14.05 -2.88
CA GLN A 74 0.75 -15.36 -3.51
C GLN A 74 1.05 -16.45 -2.48
N SER A 75 1.85 -16.14 -1.46
CA SER A 75 2.22 -17.07 -0.39
C SER A 75 2.65 -16.32 0.89
N GLN A 76 3.00 -17.04 1.95
CA GLN A 76 3.63 -16.46 3.16
C GLN A 76 5.10 -16.91 3.32
N PRO A 77 5.99 -16.00 3.75
CA PRO A 77 7.35 -16.37 4.12
C PRO A 77 7.34 -17.31 5.34
N THR A 78 8.38 -18.13 5.47
CA THR A 78 8.50 -19.03 6.63
C THR A 78 8.67 -18.21 7.92
N ASN A 79 8.04 -18.65 9.02
CA ASN A 79 8.08 -18.06 10.38
C ASN A 79 7.77 -16.55 10.50
N SER A 80 7.27 -15.94 9.44
CA SER A 80 6.94 -14.53 9.37
C SER A 80 5.68 -14.36 8.52
N ALA A 81 5.09 -13.18 8.58
CA ALA A 81 3.85 -12.88 7.90
C ALA A 81 4.01 -11.62 7.07
N LEU A 82 3.61 -11.72 5.80
CA LEU A 82 3.68 -10.63 4.84
C LEU A 82 2.30 -10.01 4.64
N SER A 83 2.28 -8.70 4.78
CA SER A 83 1.19 -7.83 4.34
C SER A 83 1.70 -6.77 3.37
N PHE A 84 0.81 -6.27 2.52
CA PHE A 84 1.09 -5.25 1.54
C PHE A 84 -0.01 -4.19 1.50
N GLY A 85 0.33 -2.99 1.05
CA GLY A 85 -0.56 -1.84 1.05
C GLY A 85 -0.26 -0.89 -0.11
N PHE A 86 -1.13 0.09 -0.27
CA PHE A 86 -1.02 1.12 -1.30
C PHE A 86 0.16 2.06 -1.02
N GLY A 87 1.01 2.30 -2.02
CA GLY A 87 2.09 3.29 -1.97
C GLY A 87 2.01 4.29 -3.13
N VAL A 88 2.52 5.51 -2.90
CA VAL A 88 2.58 6.57 -3.92
C VAL A 88 4.02 6.83 -4.36
N ASP A 89 4.24 7.12 -5.65
CA ASP A 89 5.56 7.53 -6.14
C ASP A 89 5.84 8.99 -5.75
N HIS A 90 6.30 9.17 -4.52
CA HIS A 90 6.63 10.48 -3.96
C HIS A 90 7.73 10.37 -2.91
N ALA A 91 8.62 11.35 -2.88
CA ALA A 91 9.71 11.44 -1.89
C ALA A 91 9.25 11.55 -0.43
N ASP A 92 7.96 11.81 -0.20
CA ASP A 92 7.39 12.03 1.15
C ASP A 92 6.56 10.83 1.64
N ASP A 93 6.39 9.82 0.80
CA ASP A 93 5.79 8.56 1.23
C ASP A 93 6.89 7.66 1.77
N THR A 94 7.36 8.03 2.96
CA THR A 94 8.57 7.54 3.63
C THR A 94 8.30 6.86 4.97
N ASP A 95 7.05 6.51 5.26
CA ASP A 95 6.67 5.99 6.57
C ASP A 95 5.64 4.87 6.43
N GLY A 96 6.11 3.62 6.55
CA GLY A 96 5.25 2.44 6.55
C GLY A 96 4.23 2.43 7.69
N ALA A 97 4.46 3.16 8.80
CA ALA A 97 3.47 3.28 9.87
C ALA A 97 2.23 4.11 9.46
N GLN A 98 2.25 4.78 8.30
CA GLN A 98 1.04 5.37 7.70
C GLN A 98 0.06 4.32 7.15
N GLY A 99 0.44 3.05 7.13
CA GLY A 99 -0.50 1.94 7.02
C GLY A 99 -1.35 1.79 8.29
N ASN A 100 -2.08 2.86 8.64
CA ASN A 100 -2.82 3.03 9.89
C ASN A 100 -4.34 3.00 9.69
N MET A 101 -4.80 2.66 8.47
CA MET A 101 -6.21 2.59 8.18
C MET A 101 -6.84 1.24 8.54
N SER A 102 -8.13 1.27 8.87
CA SER A 102 -8.98 0.09 9.06
C SER A 102 -10.01 -0.04 7.94
N ALA A 103 -10.41 -1.28 7.63
CA ALA A 103 -11.41 -1.55 6.61
C ALA A 103 -12.77 -0.89 6.89
N PHE A 104 -13.48 -0.56 5.81
CA PHE A 104 -14.89 -0.20 5.89
C PHE A 104 -15.73 -1.41 6.30
N SER A 105 -16.76 -1.17 7.11
CA SER A 105 -17.72 -2.21 7.51
C SER A 105 -18.88 -2.38 6.52
N ALA A 106 -19.06 -1.42 5.61
CA ALA A 106 -20.12 -1.40 4.60
C ALA A 106 -19.77 -0.37 3.51
N ASN A 107 -20.42 -0.48 2.34
CA ASN A 107 -20.32 0.53 1.28
C ASN A 107 -20.75 1.91 1.82
N ALA A 108 -19.88 2.92 1.70
CA ALA A 108 -20.12 4.24 2.25
C ALA A 108 -19.33 5.32 1.51
N VAL A 109 -19.79 6.56 1.60
CA VAL A 109 -18.97 7.72 1.19
C VAL A 109 -17.78 7.91 2.13
N VAL A 110 -16.74 8.60 1.66
CA VAL A 110 -15.63 9.04 2.50
C VAL A 110 -15.85 10.47 2.96
N ALA A 111 -15.58 10.76 4.23
CA ALA A 111 -15.46 12.12 4.71
C ALA A 111 -14.04 12.37 5.20
N VAL A 112 -13.52 13.59 4.96
CA VAL A 112 -12.20 14.02 5.43
C VAL A 112 -12.34 15.29 6.25
N ALA A 113 -11.61 15.35 7.36
CA ALA A 113 -11.58 16.52 8.22
C ALA A 113 -10.14 16.78 8.68
N SER A 114 -9.67 18.01 8.49
CA SER A 114 -8.40 18.45 9.06
C SER A 114 -8.57 18.89 10.51
N ASP A 115 -7.52 18.79 11.31
CA ASP A 115 -7.50 19.24 12.71
C ASP A 115 -7.49 20.78 12.90
N GLY A 116 -7.50 21.52 11.80
CA GLY A 116 -7.60 22.98 11.76
C GLY A 116 -7.88 23.46 10.34
N ALA A 117 -7.80 24.78 10.13
CA ALA A 117 -7.99 25.36 8.81
C ALA A 117 -6.99 24.79 7.80
N ASP A 118 -7.52 24.19 6.72
CA ASP A 118 -6.76 23.48 5.71
C ASP A 118 -7.45 23.58 4.35
N THR A 119 -6.65 23.60 3.28
CA THR A 119 -7.11 23.71 1.89
C THR A 119 -6.46 22.67 0.98
N ARG A 120 -5.77 21.68 1.56
CA ARG A 120 -5.15 20.60 0.80
C ARG A 120 -6.20 19.75 0.11
N GLN A 121 -5.79 19.12 -0.98
CA GLN A 121 -6.58 18.13 -1.68
C GLN A 121 -6.21 16.73 -1.18
N VAL A 122 -7.22 15.93 -0.90
CA VAL A 122 -7.11 14.55 -0.46
C VAL A 122 -7.67 13.66 -1.56
N THR A 123 -6.82 12.84 -2.18
CA THR A 123 -7.25 11.85 -3.16
C THR A 123 -7.47 10.51 -2.46
N ILE A 124 -8.69 10.01 -2.56
CA ILE A 124 -9.17 8.72 -2.06
C ILE A 124 -9.03 7.68 -3.17
N VAL A 125 -8.57 6.48 -2.82
CA VAL A 125 -8.41 5.36 -3.75
C VAL A 125 -9.08 4.12 -3.17
N GLY A 126 -9.89 3.43 -3.97
CA GLY A 126 -10.57 2.21 -3.53
C GLY A 126 -11.38 1.54 -4.63
N GLU A 127 -12.45 0.86 -4.24
CA GLU A 127 -13.38 0.17 -5.13
C GLU A 127 -14.82 0.68 -4.98
N ASP A 128 -15.58 0.66 -6.07
CA ASP A 128 -17.03 0.88 -6.06
C ASP A 128 -17.79 -0.37 -5.56
N ALA A 129 -19.12 -0.28 -5.49
CA ALA A 129 -19.97 -1.39 -5.06
C ALA A 129 -19.90 -2.62 -5.99
N SER A 130 -19.46 -2.44 -7.23
CA SER A 130 -19.24 -3.49 -8.23
C SER A 130 -17.82 -4.06 -8.19
N GLY A 131 -16.97 -3.55 -7.30
CA GLY A 131 -15.58 -3.91 -7.16
C GLY A 131 -14.64 -3.21 -8.16
N ASN A 132 -15.10 -2.28 -9.00
CA ASN A 132 -14.21 -1.58 -9.93
C ASN A 132 -13.36 -0.56 -9.18
N ARG A 133 -12.10 -0.41 -9.58
CA ARG A 133 -11.22 0.62 -9.01
C ARG A 133 -11.79 2.00 -9.32
N GLN A 134 -11.85 2.87 -8.30
CA GLN A 134 -12.25 4.26 -8.45
C GLN A 134 -11.43 5.17 -7.55
N THR A 135 -11.47 6.47 -7.88
CA THR A 135 -10.80 7.53 -7.12
C THR A 135 -11.67 8.75 -7.00
N GLU A 136 -11.59 9.45 -5.88
CA GLU A 136 -12.25 10.73 -5.66
C GLU A 136 -11.25 11.73 -5.05
N THR A 137 -11.27 12.99 -5.48
CA THR A 137 -10.43 14.03 -4.86
C THR A 137 -11.31 15.04 -4.13
N LEU A 138 -11.08 15.17 -2.83
CA LEU A 138 -11.79 16.08 -1.94
C LEU A 138 -10.90 17.28 -1.64
N THR A 139 -11.44 18.49 -1.80
CA THR A 139 -10.72 19.73 -1.44
C THR A 139 -11.19 20.18 -0.06
N LEU A 140 -10.29 20.21 0.92
CA LEU A 140 -10.58 20.75 2.25
C LEU A 140 -10.96 22.23 2.12
N ASN A 141 -11.94 22.68 2.90
CA ASN A 141 -12.52 24.03 2.79
C ASN A 141 -12.45 24.81 4.11
N GLY A 142 -11.33 24.66 4.83
CA GLY A 142 -11.13 25.25 6.15
C GLY A 142 -11.25 24.20 7.25
N THR A 143 -12.16 24.43 8.20
CA THR A 143 -12.34 23.57 9.40
C THR A 143 -13.50 22.61 9.30
N THR A 144 -14.31 22.71 8.24
CA THR A 144 -15.51 21.89 8.07
C THR A 144 -15.14 20.53 7.47
N GLU A 145 -15.80 19.47 7.93
CA GLU A 145 -15.70 18.16 7.29
C GLU A 145 -16.15 18.25 5.82
N VAL A 146 -15.36 17.65 4.93
CA VAL A 146 -15.69 17.56 3.51
C VAL A 146 -16.07 16.12 3.20
N VAL A 147 -17.31 15.93 2.73
CA VAL A 147 -17.88 14.63 2.41
C VAL A 147 -17.84 14.42 0.90
N GLY A 148 -17.35 13.26 0.47
CA GLY A 148 -17.35 12.85 -0.92
C GLY A 148 -18.72 12.46 -1.45
N ALA A 149 -18.81 12.40 -2.78
CA ALA A 149 -19.99 11.98 -3.52
C ALA A 149 -19.96 10.48 -3.88
N LEU A 150 -18.77 9.87 -4.02
CA LEU A 150 -18.65 8.46 -4.39
C LEU A 150 -18.73 7.56 -3.15
N THR A 151 -19.39 6.41 -3.29
CA THR A 151 -19.40 5.37 -2.26
C THR A 151 -18.34 4.33 -2.55
N PHE A 152 -17.60 3.91 -1.52
CA PHE A 152 -16.55 2.92 -1.60
C PHE A 152 -16.94 1.66 -0.81
N SER A 153 -16.85 0.50 -1.46
CA SER A 153 -17.02 -0.80 -0.80
C SER A 153 -15.74 -1.24 -0.09
N LYS A 154 -14.59 -0.77 -0.59
CA LYS A 154 -13.25 -1.03 -0.07
C LYS A 154 -12.38 0.21 -0.33
N LEU A 155 -11.61 0.65 0.66
CA LEU A 155 -10.59 1.67 0.49
C LEU A 155 -9.20 1.04 0.47
N TYR A 156 -8.31 1.52 -0.39
CA TYR A 156 -6.90 1.14 -0.37
C TYR A 156 -6.05 2.14 0.40
N GLY A 157 -6.38 3.42 0.26
CA GLY A 157 -5.70 4.51 0.94
C GLY A 157 -6.21 5.87 0.51
N ALA A 158 -5.64 6.90 1.13
CA ALA A 158 -5.83 8.29 0.78
C ALA A 158 -4.48 9.02 0.85
N TYR A 159 -4.24 9.96 -0.06
CA TYR A 159 -3.03 10.76 -0.08
C TYR A 159 -3.30 12.22 -0.38
N VAL A 160 -2.41 13.10 0.08
CA VAL A 160 -2.52 14.55 -0.09
C VAL A 160 -1.66 15.08 -1.23
N ASN A 161 -2.12 16.14 -1.89
CA ASN A 161 -1.33 16.82 -2.91
C ASN A 161 -0.07 17.51 -2.33
N SER A 162 -0.11 17.98 -1.08
CA SER A 162 1.03 18.60 -0.40
C SER A 162 1.10 18.22 1.09
N LEU A 163 2.29 18.33 1.68
CA LEU A 163 2.49 18.16 3.11
C LEU A 163 1.98 19.36 3.91
N SER A 164 1.74 19.13 5.20
CA SER A 164 1.56 20.20 6.17
C SER A 164 2.40 19.93 7.41
N GLY A 165 3.16 20.94 7.82
CA GLY A 165 3.98 20.90 9.03
C GLY A 165 3.22 20.97 10.34
N SER A 166 1.90 21.18 10.30
CA SER A 166 1.10 21.41 11.51
C SER A 166 -0.32 20.84 11.46
N ARG A 167 -0.70 20.15 10.38
CA ARG A 167 -2.07 19.66 10.18
C ARG A 167 -2.11 18.18 9.86
N SER A 168 -2.90 17.44 10.62
CA SER A 168 -3.31 16.08 10.30
C SER A 168 -4.70 16.05 9.67
N ILE A 169 -5.00 15.02 8.88
CA ILE A 169 -6.30 14.81 8.26
C ILE A 169 -6.85 13.45 8.69
N THR A 170 -8.04 13.46 9.27
CA THR A 170 -8.79 12.25 9.61
C THR A 170 -9.64 11.81 8.44
N ILE A 171 -9.59 10.52 8.11
CA ILE A 171 -10.41 9.87 7.08
C ILE A 171 -11.52 9.09 7.77
N ARG A 172 -12.77 9.26 7.36
CA ARG A 172 -13.95 8.66 8.00
C ARG A 172 -14.80 7.87 7.01
N GLN A 173 -15.44 6.83 7.52
CA GLN A 173 -16.50 6.10 6.82
C GLN A 173 -17.84 6.82 7.05
N GLY A 174 -18.31 7.58 6.07
CA GLY A 174 -19.50 8.43 6.16
C GLY A 174 -19.27 9.78 6.86
N SER A 175 -20.20 10.73 6.66
CA SER A 175 -20.18 12.03 7.33
C SER A 175 -20.39 11.87 8.84
N GLY A 176 -19.54 12.52 9.64
CA GLY A 176 -19.51 12.36 11.09
C GLY A 176 -19.24 10.92 11.55
N GLY A 177 -18.82 10.04 10.64
CA GLY A 177 -18.72 8.61 10.87
C GLY A 177 -17.47 8.18 11.63
N THR A 178 -17.26 6.86 11.65
CA THR A 178 -16.12 6.24 12.34
C THR A 178 -14.81 6.65 11.65
N SER A 179 -13.82 7.09 12.44
CA SER A 179 -12.46 7.33 11.95
C SER A 179 -11.87 6.02 11.46
N ARG A 180 -11.39 6.01 10.22
CA ARG A 180 -10.78 4.86 9.57
C ARG A 180 -9.29 4.99 9.42
N GLY A 181 -8.71 6.18 9.47
CA GLY A 181 -7.27 6.40 9.52
C GLY A 181 -6.93 7.88 9.51
N VAL A 182 -5.63 8.18 9.56
CA VAL A 182 -5.13 9.54 9.66
C VAL A 182 -3.91 9.73 8.76
N ILE A 183 -3.96 10.76 7.92
CA ILE A 183 -2.75 11.32 7.29
C ILE A 183 -2.12 12.23 8.34
N GLY A 184 -1.01 11.78 8.92
CA GLY A 184 -0.33 12.51 9.99
C GLY A 184 0.27 13.86 9.54
N ILE A 185 0.72 14.64 10.52
CA ILE A 185 1.53 15.84 10.28
C ILE A 185 2.81 15.45 9.52
N ASN A 186 3.16 16.20 8.48
CA ASN A 186 4.26 15.90 7.57
C ASN A 186 4.18 14.51 6.92
N LYS A 187 2.97 13.98 6.69
CA LYS A 187 2.76 12.70 6.00
C LYS A 187 2.00 12.91 4.71
N LYS A 188 2.34 12.07 3.72
CA LYS A 188 1.79 12.13 2.37
C LYS A 188 0.55 11.26 2.19
N VAL A 189 0.50 10.13 2.88
CA VAL A 189 -0.47 9.06 2.65
C VAL A 189 -0.95 8.49 3.98
N SER A 190 -2.11 7.84 3.95
CA SER A 190 -2.61 6.90 4.94
C SER A 190 -3.23 5.74 4.15
N PHE A 191 -2.93 4.50 4.50
CA PHE A 191 -3.35 3.32 3.71
C PHE A 191 -3.70 2.11 4.57
N ILE A 192 -4.35 1.13 3.95
CA ILE A 192 -4.74 -0.14 4.58
C ILE A 192 -3.73 -1.23 4.23
N TRP A 193 -3.37 -2.04 5.23
CA TRP A 193 -2.62 -3.27 5.03
C TRP A 193 -3.54 -4.45 4.68
N TYR A 194 -3.15 -5.21 3.67
CA TYR A 194 -3.77 -6.45 3.23
C TYR A 194 -2.78 -7.61 3.29
N GLY A 195 -3.25 -8.85 3.36
CA GLY A 195 -2.38 -10.02 3.55
C GLY A 195 -2.51 -10.59 4.96
N LYS A 196 -1.40 -11.08 5.51
CA LYS A 196 -1.37 -11.63 6.86
C LYS A 196 -0.44 -10.82 7.75
N ARG A 197 -0.65 -10.94 9.05
CA ARG A 197 0.22 -10.40 10.10
C ARG A 197 0.18 -11.30 11.32
N TYR A 198 1.17 -11.16 12.19
CA TYR A 198 1.07 -11.73 13.52
C TYR A 198 0.33 -10.79 14.49
N SER A 199 -0.47 -11.39 15.37
CA SER A 199 -1.16 -10.71 16.46
C SER A 199 -1.20 -11.64 17.67
N GLY A 200 -0.52 -11.29 18.76
CA GLY A 200 -0.47 -12.15 19.96
C GLY A 200 0.01 -13.58 19.66
N GLY A 201 1.04 -13.72 18.82
CA GLY A 201 1.58 -15.02 18.41
C GLY A 201 0.77 -15.78 17.35
N SER A 202 -0.43 -15.32 17.01
CA SER A 202 -1.29 -15.96 16.02
C SER A 202 -1.19 -15.29 14.65
N LEU A 203 -1.14 -16.10 13.59
CA LEU A 203 -1.26 -15.61 12.21
C LEU A 203 -2.72 -15.22 11.95
N VAL A 204 -2.95 -13.96 11.61
CA VAL A 204 -4.28 -13.40 11.34
C VAL A 204 -4.29 -12.61 10.04
N ASN A 205 -5.48 -12.28 9.56
CA ASN A 205 -5.61 -11.33 8.44
C ASN A 205 -5.12 -9.94 8.86
N ALA A 206 -4.52 -9.23 7.90
CA ALA A 206 -4.27 -7.82 8.04
C ALA A 206 -5.58 -7.01 8.10
N GLU A 207 -5.45 -5.73 8.37
CA GLU A 207 -6.51 -4.76 8.69
C GLU A 207 -7.58 -4.66 7.59
N GLY A 208 -7.19 -4.91 6.34
CA GLY A 208 -8.05 -4.94 5.16
C GLY A 208 -8.53 -6.32 4.71
N GLY A 209 -8.09 -7.40 5.36
CA GLY A 209 -8.28 -8.79 4.89
C GLY A 209 -7.02 -9.36 4.24
N ASP A 210 -7.11 -10.58 3.69
CA ASP A 210 -5.92 -11.34 3.27
C ASP A 210 -5.51 -11.21 1.80
N MET A 211 -6.42 -10.77 0.91
CA MET A 211 -6.15 -10.62 -0.52
C MET A 211 -5.33 -11.78 -1.10
N ALA A 212 -5.75 -13.02 -0.84
CA ALA A 212 -5.01 -14.23 -1.22
C ALA A 212 -5.22 -14.67 -2.68
N SER A 213 -5.83 -13.84 -3.53
CA SER A 213 -6.09 -14.15 -4.95
C SER A 213 -6.22 -12.89 -5.80
N LYS A 214 -6.03 -13.04 -7.12
CA LYS A 214 -6.23 -11.97 -8.11
C LYS A 214 -7.62 -11.34 -8.03
N VAL A 215 -8.67 -12.12 -7.74
CA VAL A 215 -10.05 -11.62 -7.65
C VAL A 215 -10.22 -10.66 -6.47
N ALA A 216 -9.61 -10.96 -5.33
CA ALA A 216 -9.72 -10.16 -4.12
C ALA A 216 -8.67 -9.03 -4.02
N GLY A 217 -7.65 -9.07 -4.88
CA GLY A 217 -6.44 -8.27 -4.78
C GLY A 217 -6.63 -6.76 -4.94
N LEU A 218 -5.57 -6.03 -4.61
CA LEU A 218 -5.50 -4.58 -4.68
C LEU A 218 -5.37 -4.13 -6.13
N LYS A 219 -6.35 -3.39 -6.61
CA LYS A 219 -6.44 -2.92 -8.00
C LYS A 219 -5.65 -1.62 -8.18
N HIS A 220 -4.75 -1.62 -9.15
CA HIS A 220 -3.92 -0.46 -9.53
C HIS A 220 -4.47 0.28 -10.74
N GLY A 221 -5.27 -0.40 -11.57
CA GLY A 221 -5.75 0.13 -12.85
C GLY A 221 -4.70 -0.04 -13.94
N ASP A 222 -4.73 0.83 -14.94
CA ASP A 222 -3.80 0.78 -16.07
C ASP A 222 -2.48 1.48 -15.74
N ILE A 223 -1.37 0.85 -16.10
CA ILE A 223 -0.03 1.38 -15.92
C ILE A 223 0.52 1.73 -17.30
N ALA A 224 0.59 3.02 -17.59
CA ALA A 224 1.09 3.53 -18.87
C ALA A 224 2.51 3.03 -19.18
N SER A 225 2.91 3.12 -20.46
CA SER A 225 4.32 2.97 -20.86
C SER A 225 5.23 3.86 -19.99
N ALA A 226 6.33 3.28 -19.50
CA ALA A 226 7.25 3.86 -18.51
C ALA A 226 6.63 4.22 -17.13
N GLY A 227 5.33 3.98 -16.93
CA GLY A 227 4.60 4.20 -15.69
C GLY A 227 4.91 3.17 -14.62
N ASN A 228 4.54 3.48 -13.37
CA ASN A 228 4.74 2.59 -12.24
C ASN A 228 3.60 2.71 -11.21
N PHE A 229 3.56 1.78 -10.26
CA PHE A 229 2.80 1.91 -9.02
C PHE A 229 3.62 1.44 -7.83
N GLY A 230 3.35 2.02 -6.66
CA GLY A 230 4.01 1.69 -5.40
C GLY A 230 3.26 0.65 -4.59
N LEU A 231 4.01 -0.22 -3.92
CA LEU A 231 3.51 -1.14 -2.91
C LEU A 231 4.36 -1.00 -1.64
N TRP A 232 3.69 -0.74 -0.53
CA TRP A 232 4.28 -0.94 0.80
C TRP A 232 4.17 -2.41 1.18
N TYR A 233 5.21 -2.96 1.77
CA TYR A 233 5.27 -4.29 2.38
C TYR A 233 5.58 -4.15 3.87
N ARG A 234 4.88 -4.94 4.68
CA ARG A 234 5.10 -5.11 6.11
C ARG A 234 5.32 -6.58 6.38
N LEU A 235 6.53 -6.92 6.80
CA LEU A 235 6.87 -8.22 7.36
C LEU A 235 6.71 -8.15 8.88
N THR A 236 6.06 -9.16 9.47
CA THR A 236 5.93 -9.29 10.93
C THR A 236 6.32 -10.70 11.34
N TRP A 237 6.90 -10.87 12.52
CA TRP A 237 7.17 -12.19 13.10
C TRP A 237 6.87 -12.17 14.60
N PRO A 238 6.33 -13.27 15.15
CA PRO A 238 6.02 -13.35 16.57
C PRO A 238 7.32 -13.46 17.36
N ALA A 239 7.26 -13.13 18.66
CA ALA A 239 8.33 -13.49 19.58
C ALA A 239 8.51 -15.01 19.59
N SER A 240 9.76 -15.45 19.74
CA SER A 240 10.15 -16.86 19.61
C SER A 240 9.89 -17.47 18.23
N ALA A 241 9.82 -16.64 17.18
CA ALA A 241 9.95 -17.16 15.82
C ALA A 241 11.29 -17.90 15.69
N GLY A 242 11.34 -18.95 14.87
CA GLY A 242 12.64 -19.48 14.44
C GLY A 242 13.31 -18.48 13.49
N ALA A 243 14.62 -18.28 13.62
CA ALA A 243 15.39 -17.49 12.66
C ALA A 243 15.17 -17.98 11.22
N VAL A 244 15.19 -17.08 10.26
CA VAL A 244 14.92 -17.38 8.85
C VAL A 244 15.94 -16.70 7.97
N THR A 245 16.48 -17.49 7.05
CA THR A 245 17.27 -17.01 5.91
C THR A 245 16.38 -16.96 4.67
N ALA A 246 16.60 -15.99 3.77
CA ALA A 246 15.90 -15.88 2.48
C ALA A 246 14.41 -15.52 2.56
N THR A 247 14.11 -14.37 3.16
CA THR A 247 12.78 -13.76 3.08
C THR A 247 12.53 -13.18 1.68
N THR A 248 11.77 -13.90 0.85
CA THR A 248 11.43 -13.50 -0.53
C THR A 248 10.17 -12.64 -0.62
N THR A 249 10.02 -11.90 -1.73
CA THR A 249 8.78 -11.21 -2.07
C THR A 249 7.70 -12.22 -2.48
N GLN A 250 6.52 -12.10 -1.87
CA GLN A 250 5.44 -13.08 -2.06
C GLN A 250 4.12 -12.43 -2.47
N VAL A 251 4.20 -11.24 -3.04
CA VAL A 251 3.08 -10.53 -3.63
C VAL A 251 3.22 -10.63 -5.14
N LYS A 252 2.20 -11.11 -5.83
CA LYS A 252 2.17 -11.17 -7.29
C LYS A 252 1.38 -10.00 -7.85
N SER A 253 1.76 -9.49 -9.02
CA SER A 253 0.94 -8.57 -9.80
C SER A 253 0.73 -9.15 -11.18
N GLU A 254 -0.51 -9.10 -11.64
CA GLU A 254 -0.87 -9.42 -13.01
C GLU A 254 -1.91 -8.43 -13.49
N GLY A 255 -1.90 -8.20 -14.79
CA GLY A 255 -2.90 -7.41 -15.50
C GLY A 255 -3.11 -8.03 -16.86
N ASP A 256 -3.98 -7.43 -17.65
CA ASP A 256 -4.21 -7.84 -19.02
C ASP A 256 -3.11 -7.24 -19.92
N THR A 257 -2.60 -8.04 -20.86
CA THR A 257 -1.76 -7.52 -21.93
C THR A 257 -2.67 -6.88 -22.98
N ALA A 258 -2.37 -5.64 -23.38
CA ALA A 258 -3.04 -5.06 -24.57
C ALA A 258 -2.89 -6.01 -25.76
N ALA A 259 -4.01 -6.36 -26.38
CA ALA A 259 -4.07 -7.21 -27.56
C ALA A 259 -3.32 -6.59 -28.75
#